data_AF-A0A8X6W3X1-F1
#
_entry.id   AF-A0A8X6W3X1-F1
#
_cell.length_a   1.000
_cell.length_b   1.000
_cell.length_c   1.000
_cell.angle_alpha   90.00
_cell.angle_beta   90.00
_cell.angle_gamma   90.00
#
_symmetry.space_group_name_H-M   'P 1'
#
loop_
_entity.id
_entity.type
_entity.pdbx_description
1 polymer ?
#
loop_
_entity_poly.entity_id
_entity_poly.type
_entity_poly.pdbx_seq_one_letter_code
_entity_poly.pdbx_strand_id
1 'polypeptide(L)' 'MAEPSKHTSRLFLLDRKSGQKLLIDSGSEICVIPPSPTMNKSPQSNFSLFAANNTKIPAYGMVRKELNLGLRRPLSGLS' A
#
# COMPACT_ATOMS: atom_id res chain seq x y z
N MET A 1 11.46 -32.95 -7.42
CA MET A 1 11.71 -32.24 -6.15
C MET A 1 10.87 -30.97 -6.17
N ALA A 2 9.92 -30.82 -5.25
CA ALA A 2 9.13 -29.59 -5.14
C ALA A 2 9.96 -28.55 -4.37
N GLU A 3 10.10 -27.35 -4.92
CA GLU A 3 10.75 -26.22 -4.26
C GLU A 3 10.07 -25.91 -2.92
N PRO A 4 10.81 -25.72 -1.82
CA PRO A 4 10.22 -25.37 -0.54
C PRO A 4 9.49 -24.02 -0.68
N SER A 5 8.21 -24.02 -0.30
CA SER A 5 7.40 -22.81 -0.16
C SER A 5 8.15 -21.77 0.68
N LYS A 6 8.61 -20.69 0.06
CA LYS A 6 9.30 -19.59 0.72
C LYS A 6 8.29 -18.79 1.54
N HIS A 7 8.01 -19.25 2.76
CA HIS A 7 7.18 -18.52 3.70
C HIS A 7 7.87 -17.20 4.05
N THR A 8 7.19 -16.09 3.78
CA THR A 8 7.65 -14.74 4.10
C THR A 8 7.14 -14.33 5.48
N SER A 9 7.99 -13.68 6.28
CA SER A 9 7.61 -13.10 7.58
C SER A 9 6.82 -11.79 7.44
N ARG A 10 6.59 -11.33 6.20
CA ARG A 10 5.87 -10.09 5.92
C ARG A 10 4.37 -10.27 6.12
N LEU A 11 3.76 -9.33 6.85
CA LEU A 11 2.33 -9.28 7.03
C LEU A 11 1.67 -8.58 5.84
N PHE A 12 0.62 -9.19 5.30
CA PHE A 12 -0.13 -8.63 4.17
C PHE A 12 -1.61 -8.47 4.49
N LEU A 13 -2.20 -7.42 3.95
CA LEU A 13 -3.62 -7.11 3.98
C LEU A 13 -4.21 -7.38 2.59
N LEU A 14 -5.32 -8.12 2.53
CA LEU A 14 -6.08 -8.32 1.31
C LEU A 14 -7.30 -7.40 1.33
N ASP A 15 -7.33 -6.41 0.45
CA ASP A 15 -8.55 -5.63 0.22
C ASP A 15 -9.56 -6.49 -0.55
N ARG A 16 -10.61 -6.94 0.12
CA ARG A 16 -11.64 -7.83 -0.46
C ARG A 16 -12.46 -7.17 -1.56
N LYS A 17 -12.47 -5.83 -1.63
CA LYS A 17 -13.18 -5.07 -2.68
C LYS A 17 -12.40 -5.08 -4.00
N SER A 18 -11.09 -4.87 -3.95
CA SER A 18 -10.24 -4.81 -5.15
C SER A 18 -9.43 -6.08 -5.44
N GLY A 19 -9.32 -7.00 -4.49
CA GLY A 19 -8.43 -8.15 -4.55
C GLY A 19 -6.95 -7.80 -4.36
N GLN A 20 -6.62 -6.54 -4.06
CA GLN A 20 -5.24 -6.08 -3.94
C GLN A 20 -4.62 -6.56 -2.62
N LYS A 21 -3.40 -7.12 -2.72
CA LYS A 21 -2.56 -7.51 -1.58
C LYS A 21 -1.58 -6.38 -1.25
N LEU A 22 -1.72 -5.80 -0.06
CA LEU A 22 -0.93 -4.67 0.43
C LEU A 22 0.01 -5.14 1.55
N LEU A 23 1.22 -4.62 1.60
CA LEU A 23 2.17 -4.89 2.69
C LEU A 23 1.81 -4.01 3.90
N ILE A 24 1.75 -4.60 5.09
CA ILE A 24 1.66 -3.83 6.33
C ILE A 24 3.08 -3.47 6.76
N ASP A 25 3.36 -2.17 6.81
CA ASP A 25 4.63 -1.62 7.27
C ASP A 25 4.35 -0.60 8.38
N SER A 26 4.48 -1.03 9.64
CA SER A 26 4.25 -0.17 10.80
C SER A 26 5.37 0.85 11.04
N GLY A 27 6.50 0.73 10.33
CA GLY A 27 7.61 1.66 10.41
C GLY A 27 7.46 2.89 9.50
N SER A 28 6.42 2.94 8.66
CA SER A 28 6.17 4.02 7.72
C SER A 28 5.11 5.00 8.24
N GLU A 29 5.36 6.30 8.13
CA GLU A 29 4.40 7.36 8.46
C GLU A 29 3.26 7.49 7.42
N ILE A 30 3.48 6.96 6.21
CA ILE A 30 2.55 7.08 5.08
C ILE A 30 2.27 5.73 4.44
N CYS A 31 1.08 5.61 3.82
CA CYS A 31 0.75 4.51 2.93
C CYS A 31 1.13 4.89 1.48
N VAL A 32 1.85 4.00 0.79
CA VAL A 32 2.15 4.16 -0.64
C VAL A 32 1.24 3.24 -1.46
N ILE A 33 0.50 3.83 -2.40
CA ILE A 33 -0.37 3.11 -3.33
C ILE A 33 0.22 3.23 -4.73
N PRO A 34 0.40 2.12 -5.47
CA PRO A 34 0.84 2.20 -6.86
C PRO A 34 -0.11 3.08 -7.68
N PRO A 35 0.41 4.00 -8.52
CA PRO A 35 -0.42 4.87 -9.33
C PRO A 35 -1.23 4.07 -10.35
N SER A 36 -2.48 4.47 -10.56
CA SER A 36 -3.26 3.96 -11.69
C SER A 36 -2.66 4.46 -13.02
N PRO A 37 -2.97 3.81 -14.17
CA PRO A 37 -2.54 4.30 -15.48
C PRO A 37 -2.95 5.75 -15.77
N THR A 38 -4.08 6.21 -15.23
CA THR A 38 -4.54 7.59 -15.35
C THR A 38 -3.72 8.56 -14.50
N MET A 39 -3.35 8.15 -13.28
CA MET A 39 -2.58 8.97 -12.34
C MET A 39 -1.11 9.09 -12.76
N ASN A 40 -0.56 8.08 -13.42
CA ASN A 40 0.78 8.17 -14.03
C ASN A 40 0.91 9.26 -15.10
N LYS A 41 -0.22 9.72 -15.66
CA LYS A 41 -0.26 10.82 -16.63
C LYS A 41 -0.47 12.18 -15.96
N SER A 42 -0.75 12.19 -14.65
CA SER A 42 -0.93 13.43 -13.89
C SER A 42 0.42 14.06 -13.56
N PRO A 43 0.47 15.39 -13.36
CA PRO A 43 1.67 16.06 -12.87
C PRO A 43 2.16 15.43 -11.55
N GLN A 44 3.48 15.33 -11.40
CA GLN A 44 4.08 14.91 -10.13
C GLN A 44 3.70 15.90 -9.03
N SER A 45 3.40 15.38 -7.84
CA SER A 45 3.18 16.23 -6.67
C SER A 45 4.48 16.83 -6.18
N ASN A 46 4.38 17.96 -5.48
CA ASN A 46 5.51 18.57 -4.76
C ASN A 46 6.01 17.69 -3.60
N PHE A 47 5.21 16.71 -3.16
CA PHE A 47 5.61 15.70 -2.20
C PHE A 47 6.62 14.74 -2.84
N SER A 48 7.79 14.60 -2.20
CA SER A 48 8.90 13.79 -2.72
C SER A 48 9.19 12.65 -1.77
N LEU A 49 9.23 11.43 -2.30
CA LEU A 49 9.71 10.25 -1.59
C LEU A 49 11.11 9.90 -2.08
N PHE A 50 11.91 9.32 -1.20
CA PHE A 50 13.28 8.91 -1.51
C PHE A 50 13.45 7.44 -1.14
N ALA A 51 14.01 6.68 -2.07
CA ALA A 51 14.42 5.32 -1.80
C ALA A 51 15.69 5.30 -0.92
N ALA A 52 16.01 4.14 -0.35
CA ALA A 52 17.20 3.95 0.48
C ALA A 52 18.53 4.21 -0.24
N ASN A 53 18.53 4.21 -1.58
CA ASN A 53 19.66 4.56 -2.44
C ASN A 53 19.64 6.04 -2.87
N ASN A 54 18.88 6.89 -2.19
CA ASN A 54 18.75 8.33 -2.44
C ASN A 54 18.12 8.72 -3.78
N THR A 55 17.58 7.79 -4.57
CA THR A 55 16.85 8.15 -5.78
C THR A 55 15.45 8.65 -5.44
N LYS A 56 15.01 9.73 -6.10
CA LYS A 56 13.67 10.27 -5.96
C LYS A 56 12.63 9.30 -6.54
N ILE A 57 11.60 9.01 -5.76
CA ILE A 57 10.41 8.27 -6.18
C ILE A 57 9.34 9.30 -6.56
N PRO A 58 8.88 9.33 -7.82
CA PRO A 58 7.76 10.17 -8.24
C PRO A 58 6.49 9.85 -7.45
N ALA A 59 5.87 10.87 -6.87
CA ALA A 59 4.52 10.79 -6.30
C ALA A 59 3.56 11.62 -7.17
N TYR A 60 2.31 11.20 -7.25
CA TYR A 60 1.31 11.74 -8.18
C TYR A 60 0.08 12.29 -7.45
N GLY A 61 0.29 12.78 -6.24
CA GLY A 61 -0.75 13.29 -5.35
C GLY A 61 -1.17 12.28 -4.28
N MET A 62 -2.25 12.62 -3.57
CA MET A 62 -2.83 11.80 -2.50
C MET A 62 -4.18 11.23 -2.93
N VAL A 63 -4.49 10.03 -2.46
CA VAL A 63 -5.79 9.40 -2.67
C VAL A 63 -6.37 8.88 -1.36
N ARG A 64 -7.69 9.00 -1.22
CA ARG A 64 -8.43 8.31 -0.16
C ARG A 64 -8.76 6.90 -0.65
N LYS A 65 -8.24 5.89 0.03
CA LYS A 65 -8.54 4.48 -0.24
C LYS A 65 -9.39 3.91 0.89
N GLU A 66 -10.60 3.47 0.57
CA GLU A 66 -11.42 2.65 1.45
C GLU A 66 -10.99 1.20 1.30
N LEU A 67 -10.56 0.57 2.39
CA LEU A 67 -10.12 -0.82 2.41
C LEU A 67 -11.22 -1.73 2.95
N ASN A 68 -11.59 -2.76 2.20
CA ASN A 68 -12.45 -3.81 2.71
C ASN A 68 -11.59 -4.89 3.36
N LEU A 69 -11.46 -4.79 4.68
CA LEU A 69 -10.69 -5.72 5.51
C LEU A 69 -11.39 -7.08 5.71
N GLY A 70 -12.66 -7.22 5.31
CA GLY A 70 -13.44 -8.44 5.53
C GLY A 70 -13.72 -8.75 7.01
N LEU A 71 -13.74 -7.72 7.87
CA LEU A 71 -14.05 -7.90 9.29
C LEU A 71 -15.52 -8.30 9.47
N ARG A 72 -15.77 -9.29 10.33
CA ARG A 72 -17.13 -9.75 10.66
C ARG A 72 -17.86 -8.82 11.64
N ARG A 73 -17.11 -7.97 12.33
CA ARG A 73 -17.61 -6.99 13.31
C ARG A 73 -16.98 -5.63 13.00
N PRO A 74 -17.70 -4.53 13.23
CA PRO A 74 -17.10 -3.20 13.19
C PRO A 74 -15.90 -3.12 14.14
N LEU A 75 -14.90 -2.31 13.78
CA LEU A 75 -13.85 -1.93 14.72
C LEU A 75 -14.47 -0.99 15.77
N SER A 76 -14.89 -1.55 16.90
CA SER A 76 -15.32 -0.78 18.07
C SER A 76 -14.06 -0.36 18.85
N GLY A 77 -13.79 0.93 18.96
CA GLY A 77 -12.61 1.45 19.68
C GLY A 77 -11.97 2.71 19.07
N LEU A 78 -12.44 3.17 17.92
CA LEU A 78 -12.15 4.50 17.39
C LEU A 78 -13.24 5.45 17.92
N SER A 79 -13.07 5.97 19.14
CA SER A 79 -13.81 7.14 19.64
C SER A 79 -12.88 8.34 19.69
#